data_AF-A0A6C0AU34-F1
#
_entry.id   AF-A0A6C0AU34-F1
#
_cell.length_a   1.000
_cell.length_b   1.000
_cell.length_c   1.000
_cell.angle_alpha   90.00
_cell.angle_beta   90.00
_cell.angle_gamma   90.00
#
_symmetry.space_group_name_H-M   'P 1'
#
loop_
_entity.id
_entity.type
_entity.pdbx_description
1 polymer ?
#
loop_
_entity_poly.entity_id
_entity_poly.type
_entity_poly.pdbx_seq_one_letter_code
_entity_poly.pdbx_strand_id
1 'polypeptide(L)'
;MELYIKNIHYQKIYTLLVAIFVFSVIYFFLDDSHFSGVNIIKETIKKEVIKKEVEEKISKTPNITSSVEPFENPYLQSTQINKTLDQATQEVKEDVEEQDLTPEKIETPFYQRFFDRFYFSMITSTLLGYGDIYPTTNICKMIVMLQSLITTMLIVS
;
A
#
# COMPACT_ATOMS: atom_id res chain seq x y z
N MET A 1 20.81 -45.07 11.70
CA MET A 1 21.47 -43.74 11.62
C MET A 1 20.72 -42.81 10.67
N GLU A 2 20.43 -43.24 9.43
CA GLU A 2 19.66 -42.43 8.46
C GLU A 2 18.27 -41.98 8.94
N LEU A 3 17.48 -42.88 9.55
CA LEU A 3 16.16 -42.55 10.11
C LEU A 3 16.22 -41.46 11.19
N TYR A 4 17.29 -41.44 12.00
CA TYR A 4 17.49 -40.47 13.06
C TYR A 4 17.85 -39.08 12.50
N ILE A 5 18.77 -39.04 11.52
CA ILE A 5 19.15 -37.81 10.82
C ILE A 5 17.92 -37.22 10.10
N LYS A 6 17.16 -38.07 9.41
CA LYS A 6 15.91 -37.69 8.74
C LYS A 6 14.92 -37.06 9.73
N ASN A 7 14.67 -37.70 10.88
CA ASN A 7 13.79 -37.16 11.93
C ASN A 7 14.23 -35.77 12.42
N ILE A 8 15.53 -35.54 12.62
CA ILE A 8 16.06 -34.23 13.02
C ILE A 8 15.75 -33.15 11.96
N HIS A 9 15.99 -33.42 10.68
CA HIS A 9 15.69 -32.45 9.62
C HIS A 9 14.20 -32.13 9.52
N TYR A 10 13.31 -33.11 9.68
CA TYR A 10 11.87 -32.86 9.73
C TYR A 10 11.47 -31.98 10.91
N GLN A 11 12.04 -32.21 12.10
CA GLN A 11 11.76 -31.38 13.28
C GLN A 11 12.20 -29.91 13.07
N LYS A 12 13.35 -29.69 12.43
CA LYS A 12 13.85 -28.34 12.10
C LYS A 12 12.90 -27.63 11.13
N ILE A 13 12.54 -28.29 10.03
CA ILE A 13 11.61 -27.73 9.03
C ILE A 13 10.25 -27.44 9.66
N TYR A 14 9.75 -28.36 10.50
CA TYR A 14 8.51 -28.15 11.25
C TYR A 14 8.59 -26.94 12.17
N THR A 15 9.68 -26.80 12.93
CA THR A 15 9.90 -25.66 13.84
C THR A 15 9.99 -24.33 13.06
N LEU A 16 10.60 -24.32 11.87
CA LEU A 16 10.64 -23.15 10.98
C LEU A 16 9.25 -22.75 10.51
N LEU A 17 8.43 -23.71 10.06
CA LEU A 17 7.05 -23.45 9.62
C LEU A 17 6.19 -22.90 10.78
N VAL A 18 6.36 -23.45 11.98
CA VAL A 18 5.69 -22.94 13.19
C VAL A 18 6.16 -21.50 13.49
N ALA A 19 7.45 -21.21 13.40
CA ALA A 19 7.97 -19.86 13.62
C ALA A 19 7.38 -18.85 12.62
N ILE A 20 7.30 -19.19 11.33
CA ILE A 20 6.66 -18.34 10.30
C ILE A 20 5.22 -18.02 10.69
N PHE A 21 4.45 -19.03 11.12
CA PHE A 21 3.07 -18.83 11.52
C PHE A 21 2.96 -17.94 12.77
N VAL A 22 3.80 -18.17 13.80
CA VAL A 22 3.82 -17.36 15.03
C VAL A 22 4.18 -15.91 14.72
N PHE A 23 5.23 -15.65 13.95
CA PHE A 23 5.62 -14.29 13.58
C PHE A 23 4.60 -13.62 12.67
N SER A 24 3.94 -14.37 11.78
CA SER A 24 2.82 -13.85 10.98
C SER A 24 1.67 -13.37 11.87
N VAL A 25 1.31 -14.13 12.92
CA VAL A 25 0.29 -13.70 13.90
C VAL A 25 0.77 -12.45 14.65
N ILE A 26 2.02 -12.41 15.11
CA ILE A 26 2.59 -11.23 15.78
C ILE A 26 2.51 -10.00 14.87
N TYR A 27 2.91 -10.12 13.60
CA TYR A 27 2.83 -9.03 12.63
C TYR A 27 1.41 -8.65 12.27
N PHE A 28 0.46 -9.57 12.37
CA PHE A 28 -0.94 -9.26 12.17
C PHE A 28 -1.52 -8.34 13.26
N PHE A 29 -1.00 -8.45 14.49
CA PHE A 29 -1.33 -7.51 15.57
C PHE A 29 -0.64 -6.14 15.41
N LEU A 30 0.36 -6.03 14.54
CA LEU A 30 0.96 -4.74 14.18
C LEU A 30 0.13 -4.09 13.06
N ASP A 31 -0.33 -2.87 13.32
CA ASP A 31 -1.07 -2.09 12.32
C ASP A 31 -0.21 -1.73 11.10
N ASP A 32 -0.88 -1.32 10.04
CA ASP A 32 -0.24 -0.98 8.76
C ASP A 32 0.76 0.18 8.87
N SER A 33 0.66 1.02 9.89
CA SER A 33 1.63 2.09 10.17
C SER A 33 3.05 1.57 10.46
N HIS A 34 3.18 0.32 10.89
CA HIS A 34 4.46 -0.30 11.22
C HIS A 34 5.24 -0.82 10.01
N PHE A 35 4.58 -0.88 8.86
CA PHE A 35 5.13 -1.43 7.62
C PHE A 35 4.91 -0.47 6.45
N SER A 36 5.83 -0.46 5.51
CA SER A 36 5.69 0.26 4.26
C SER A 36 6.16 -0.62 3.11
N GLY A 37 5.91 -0.17 1.88
CA GLY A 37 6.17 -0.99 0.70
C GLY A 37 5.16 -0.78 -0.43
N VAL A 38 4.76 -1.87 -1.08
CA VAL A 38 3.82 -1.94 -2.23
C VAL A 38 2.56 -1.07 -2.05
N ASN A 39 2.12 -0.84 -0.82
CA ASN A 39 1.01 0.08 -0.53
C ASN A 39 1.27 1.52 -1.00
N ILE A 40 2.50 2.05 -0.86
CA ILE A 40 2.91 3.38 -1.34
C ILE A 40 2.81 3.48 -2.87
N ILE A 41 3.24 2.42 -3.57
CA ILE A 41 3.23 2.36 -5.03
C ILE A 41 1.78 2.34 -5.53
N LYS A 42 0.93 1.50 -4.91
CA LYS A 42 -0.51 1.43 -5.21
C LYS A 42 -1.20 2.77 -4.96
N GLU A 43 -0.90 3.45 -3.86
CA GLU A 43 -1.45 4.77 -3.54
C GLU A 43 -0.96 5.87 -4.50
N THR A 44 0.31 5.81 -4.91
CA THR A 44 0.88 6.78 -5.86
C THR A 44 0.28 6.63 -7.24
N ILE A 45 0.15 5.39 -7.73
CA ILE A 45 -0.54 5.10 -8.99
C ILE A 45 -2.01 5.54 -8.91
N LYS A 46 -2.70 5.26 -7.79
CA LYS A 46 -4.08 5.74 -7.56
C LYS A 46 -4.17 7.26 -7.70
N LYS A 47 -3.26 8.01 -7.05
CA LYS A 47 -3.22 9.47 -7.13
C LYS A 47 -2.94 9.97 -8.55
N GLU A 48 -2.04 9.32 -9.29
CA GLU A 48 -1.72 9.69 -10.67
C GLU A 48 -2.87 9.43 -11.65
N VAL A 49 -3.58 8.30 -11.50
CA VAL A 49 -4.75 7.97 -12.34
C VAL A 49 -5.87 8.99 -12.12
N ILE A 50 -6.18 9.29 -10.85
CA ILE A 50 -7.17 10.32 -10.50
C ILE A 50 -6.78 11.68 -11.11
N LYS A 51 -5.50 12.07 -10.98
CA LYS A 51 -5.02 13.35 -11.55
C LYS A 51 -5.19 13.40 -13.07
N LYS A 52 -4.89 12.31 -13.78
CA LYS A 52 -5.05 12.23 -15.25
C LYS A 52 -6.52 12.30 -15.67
N GLU A 53 -7.41 11.61 -14.97
CA GLU A 53 -8.86 11.69 -15.26
C GLU A 53 -9.41 13.11 -15.02
N VAL A 54 -8.95 13.78 -13.95
CA VAL A 54 -9.29 15.18 -13.67
C VAL A 54 -8.79 16.11 -14.79
N GLU A 55 -7.53 15.99 -15.20
CA GLU A 55 -6.97 16.78 -16.31
C GLU A 55 -7.71 16.51 -17.64
N GLU A 56 -8.06 15.26 -17.91
CA GLU A 56 -8.80 14.87 -19.11
C GLU A 56 -10.22 15.45 -19.13
N LYS A 57 -10.96 15.39 -18.00
CA LYS A 57 -12.28 16.01 -17.86
C LYS A 57 -12.22 17.54 -18.00
N ILE A 58 -11.18 18.19 -17.46
CA ILE A 58 -10.96 19.65 -17.64
C ILE A 58 -10.70 19.99 -19.12
N SER A 59 -9.89 19.20 -19.83
CA SER A 59 -9.55 19.46 -21.24
C SER A 59 -10.73 19.32 -22.21
N LYS A 60 -11.73 18.49 -21.87
CA LYS A 60 -12.91 18.23 -22.70
C LYS A 60 -14.09 19.16 -22.38
N THR A 61 -13.97 20.04 -21.37
CA THR A 61 -15.02 21.00 -21.01
C THR A 61 -14.99 22.21 -21.95
N PRO A 62 -15.97 22.42 -22.84
CA PRO A 62 -15.85 23.36 -23.98
C PRO A 62 -16.03 24.85 -23.65
N ASN A 63 -16.35 25.23 -22.41
CA ASN A 63 -16.95 26.54 -22.13
C ASN A 63 -15.98 27.66 -21.71
N ILE A 64 -14.67 27.55 -21.95
CA ILE A 64 -13.71 28.64 -21.59
C ILE A 64 -13.30 29.48 -22.81
N THR A 65 -13.51 29.03 -24.05
CA THR A 65 -12.91 29.69 -25.23
C THR A 65 -13.81 30.71 -25.94
N SER A 66 -15.06 30.93 -25.49
CA SER A 66 -16.05 31.69 -26.29
C SER A 66 -16.65 32.91 -25.59
N SER A 67 -15.86 33.69 -24.85
CA SER A 67 -16.24 35.08 -24.53
C SER A 67 -15.02 35.89 -24.09
N VAL A 68 -14.06 36.08 -25.00
CA VAL A 68 -13.06 37.15 -24.88
C VAL A 68 -13.60 38.35 -25.67
N GLU A 69 -14.52 39.10 -25.07
CA GLU A 69 -14.68 40.51 -25.44
C GLU A 69 -13.59 41.31 -24.73
N PRO A 70 -12.91 42.26 -25.42
CA PRO A 70 -11.71 42.90 -24.92
C PRO A 70 -12.05 44.07 -24.00
N PHE A 71 -12.69 43.83 -22.85
CA PHE A 71 -12.73 44.80 -21.75
C PHE A 71 -13.24 44.16 -20.45
N GLU A 72 -12.35 43.71 -19.55
CA GLU A 72 -12.59 43.76 -18.09
C GLU A 72 -11.37 43.33 -17.25
N ASN A 73 -11.35 43.80 -16.01
CA ASN A 73 -10.22 43.84 -15.08
C ASN A 73 -9.70 42.43 -14.66
N PRO A 74 -8.40 42.11 -14.88
CA PRO A 74 -7.83 40.76 -14.68
C PRO A 74 -7.94 40.18 -13.27
N TYR A 75 -8.05 41.03 -12.24
CA TYR A 75 -8.05 40.59 -10.84
C TYR A 75 -9.40 40.01 -10.38
N LEU A 76 -10.51 40.43 -10.98
CA LEU A 76 -11.84 39.89 -10.65
C LEU A 76 -12.09 38.53 -11.33
N GLN A 77 -11.47 38.32 -12.49
CA GLN A 77 -11.64 37.13 -13.32
C GLN A 77 -11.00 35.88 -12.72
N SER A 78 -9.80 35.99 -12.14
CA SER A 78 -9.12 34.87 -11.47
C SER A 78 -9.87 34.34 -10.25
N THR A 79 -10.56 35.23 -9.52
CA THR A 79 -11.32 34.87 -8.32
C THR A 79 -12.58 34.06 -8.65
N GLN A 80 -13.25 34.38 -9.77
CA GLN A 80 -14.41 33.61 -10.25
C GLN A 80 -13.98 32.27 -10.86
N ILE A 81 -12.89 32.26 -11.63
CA ILE A 81 -12.30 31.02 -12.21
C ILE A 81 -11.90 30.04 -11.10
N ASN A 82 -11.28 30.52 -10.02
CA ASN A 82 -10.87 29.68 -8.90
C ASN A 82 -12.09 29.12 -8.14
N LYS A 83 -13.15 29.91 -7.97
CA LYS A 83 -14.40 29.42 -7.36
C LYS A 83 -15.09 28.35 -8.20
N THR A 84 -15.16 28.52 -9.51
CA THR A 84 -15.75 27.52 -10.41
C THR A 84 -14.87 26.27 -10.54
N LEU A 85 -13.55 26.41 -10.41
CA LEU A 85 -12.60 25.30 -10.39
C LEU A 85 -12.71 24.50 -9.08
N ASP A 86 -12.86 25.18 -7.94
CA ASP A 86 -13.10 24.54 -6.64
C ASP A 86 -14.46 23.82 -6.62
N GLN A 87 -15.51 24.43 -7.20
CA GLN A 87 -16.84 23.83 -7.29
C GLN A 87 -16.88 22.64 -8.25
N ALA A 88 -16.24 22.72 -9.41
CA ALA A 88 -16.10 21.58 -10.32
C ALA A 88 -15.18 20.49 -9.72
N THR A 89 -14.20 20.86 -8.89
CA THR A 89 -13.39 19.90 -8.12
C THR A 89 -14.20 19.24 -7.01
N GLN A 90 -15.23 19.91 -6.48
CA GLN A 90 -16.15 19.36 -5.48
C GLN A 90 -17.23 18.48 -6.11
N GLU A 91 -17.89 18.93 -7.19
CA GLU A 91 -18.84 18.12 -7.96
C GLU A 91 -18.17 16.90 -8.59
N VAL A 92 -16.91 16.99 -9.05
CA VAL A 92 -16.18 15.80 -9.54
C VAL A 92 -15.73 14.89 -8.39
N LYS A 93 -15.57 15.40 -7.15
CA LYS A 93 -15.37 14.52 -5.98
C LYS A 93 -16.66 13.77 -5.63
N GLU A 94 -17.82 14.44 -5.72
CA GLU A 94 -19.14 13.83 -5.50
C GLU A 94 -19.53 12.88 -6.66
N ASP A 95 -19.31 13.25 -7.92
CA ASP A 95 -19.60 12.42 -9.10
C ASP A 95 -18.64 11.23 -9.24
N VAL A 96 -17.42 11.31 -8.69
CA VAL A 96 -16.51 10.15 -8.55
C VAL A 96 -16.88 9.27 -7.36
N GLU A 97 -17.65 9.79 -6.40
CA GLU A 97 -18.33 8.98 -5.39
C GLU A 97 -19.59 8.29 -5.95
N GLU A 98 -20.29 8.89 -6.93
CA GLU A 98 -21.57 8.36 -7.48
C GLU A 98 -21.48 7.60 -8.82
N GLN A 99 -20.50 7.85 -9.69
CA GLN A 99 -20.35 7.08 -10.95
C GLN A 99 -19.37 5.93 -10.79
N ASP A 100 -19.95 4.72 -10.78
CA ASP A 100 -19.33 3.40 -10.95
C ASP A 100 -18.29 3.31 -12.09
N LEU A 101 -17.11 3.89 -11.90
CA LEU A 101 -15.90 3.11 -12.13
C LEU A 101 -15.79 2.20 -10.90
N THR A 102 -15.47 0.93 -11.10
CA THR A 102 -15.31 -0.04 -10.01
C THR A 102 -13.85 -0.10 -9.53
N PRO A 103 -13.41 0.73 -8.55
CA PRO A 103 -12.26 0.49 -7.69
C PRO A 103 -12.74 0.04 -6.29
N GLU A 104 -13.87 -0.67 -6.23
CA GLU A 104 -14.38 -1.31 -5.02
C GLU A 104 -13.29 -2.23 -4.44
N LYS A 105 -12.93 -2.05 -3.16
CA LYS A 105 -11.79 -2.60 -2.39
C LYS A 105 -10.41 -1.95 -2.58
N ILE A 106 -10.26 -0.72 -2.07
CA ILE A 106 -8.93 -0.21 -1.66
C ILE A 106 -8.96 0.34 -0.22
N GLU A 107 -9.71 -0.29 0.67
CA GLU A 107 -9.09 -0.65 1.94
C GLU A 107 -8.40 -1.98 1.67
N THR A 108 -7.14 -2.17 2.10
CA THR A 108 -6.53 -3.51 2.05
C THR A 108 -7.49 -4.46 2.76
N PRO A 109 -8.17 -5.37 2.04
CA PRO A 109 -9.12 -6.24 2.72
C PRO A 109 -8.36 -7.01 3.79
N PHE A 110 -8.99 -7.26 4.93
CA PHE A 110 -8.39 -7.95 6.07
C PHE A 110 -7.52 -9.15 5.67
N TYR A 111 -8.00 -9.94 4.71
CA TYR A 111 -7.29 -11.10 4.16
C TYR A 111 -6.02 -10.74 3.39
N GLN A 112 -6.02 -9.66 2.61
CA GLN A 112 -4.84 -9.19 1.90
C GLN A 112 -3.80 -8.69 2.90
N ARG A 113 -4.22 -7.93 3.91
CA ARG A 113 -3.32 -7.52 4.99
C ARG A 113 -2.69 -8.73 5.70
N PHE A 114 -3.50 -9.72 6.09
CA PHE A 114 -2.98 -10.95 6.70
C PHE A 114 -1.99 -11.68 5.78
N PHE A 115 -2.33 -11.80 4.50
CA PHE A 115 -1.47 -12.45 3.52
C PHE A 115 -0.15 -11.71 3.32
N ASP A 116 -0.17 -10.37 3.29
CA ASP A 116 1.03 -9.53 3.21
C ASP A 116 1.92 -9.72 4.44
N ARG A 117 1.35 -9.81 5.65
CA ARG A 117 2.09 -10.11 6.89
C ARG A 117 2.67 -11.53 6.91
N PHE A 118 1.91 -12.51 6.41
CA PHE A 118 2.38 -13.88 6.28
C PHE A 118 3.51 -14.00 5.25
N TYR A 119 3.34 -13.40 4.08
CA TYR A 119 4.35 -13.31 3.04
C TYR A 119 5.63 -12.67 3.59
N PHE A 120 5.52 -11.52 4.27
CA PHE A 120 6.66 -10.85 4.90
C PHE A 120 7.38 -11.75 5.90
N SER A 121 6.63 -12.46 6.75
CA SER A 121 7.22 -13.42 7.70
C SER A 121 7.94 -14.56 6.98
N MET A 122 7.33 -15.12 5.93
CA MET A 122 7.92 -16.21 5.14
C MET A 122 9.24 -15.79 4.49
N ILE A 123 9.28 -14.65 3.78
CA ILE A 123 10.50 -14.19 3.09
C ILE A 123 11.61 -13.78 4.06
N THR A 124 11.25 -13.37 5.28
CA THR A 124 12.20 -13.06 6.37
C THR A 124 12.78 -14.35 6.94
N SER A 125 11.95 -15.37 7.19
CA SER A 125 12.41 -16.68 7.68
C SER A 125 13.15 -17.52 6.64
N THR A 126 12.99 -17.25 5.35
CA THR A 126 13.83 -17.85 4.31
C THR A 126 15.09 -17.04 4.02
N LEU A 127 15.30 -15.93 4.73
CA LEU A 127 16.41 -14.99 4.55
C LEU A 127 16.52 -14.45 3.11
N LEU A 128 15.40 -14.43 2.35
CA LEU A 128 15.34 -13.87 0.99
C LEU A 128 15.26 -12.34 1.03
N GLY A 129 14.30 -11.81 1.81
CA GLY A 129 14.15 -10.37 2.06
C GLY A 129 14.07 -9.50 0.80
N TYR A 130 13.05 -9.70 -0.06
CA TYR A 130 12.87 -8.93 -1.30
C TYR A 130 12.80 -7.40 -1.11
N GLY A 131 12.38 -6.93 0.07
CA GLY A 131 12.34 -5.51 0.42
C GLY A 131 11.15 -4.74 -0.15
N ASP A 132 10.21 -5.44 -0.79
CA ASP A 132 8.93 -4.92 -1.27
C ASP A 132 7.98 -4.57 -0.12
N ILE A 133 8.11 -5.25 1.02
CA ILE A 133 7.50 -4.91 2.32
C ILE A 133 8.63 -4.80 3.35
N TYR A 134 8.68 -3.70 4.11
CA TYR A 134 9.73 -3.46 5.10
C TYR A 134 9.22 -2.75 6.35
N PRO A 135 9.84 -3.01 7.53
CA PRO A 135 9.45 -2.38 8.78
C PRO A 135 9.91 -0.92 8.84
N THR A 136 9.00 0.01 9.15
CA THR A 136 9.31 1.45 9.27
C THR A 136 9.65 1.84 10.70
N THR A 137 8.84 1.35 11.65
CA THR A 137 8.92 1.67 13.07
C THR A 137 10.01 0.87 13.80
N ASN A 138 10.54 1.44 14.87
CA ASN A 138 11.59 0.80 15.67
C ASN A 138 11.12 -0.49 16.34
N ILE A 139 9.86 -0.55 16.78
CA ILE A 139 9.27 -1.74 17.40
C ILE A 139 9.21 -2.89 16.38
N CYS A 140 8.73 -2.62 15.18
CA CYS A 140 8.65 -3.62 14.12
C CYS A 140 10.04 -4.11 13.72
N LYS A 141 11.01 -3.19 13.56
CA LYS A 141 12.41 -3.54 13.29
C LYS A 141 12.99 -4.46 14.37
N MET A 142 12.69 -4.22 15.65
CA MET A 142 13.15 -5.07 16.75
C MET A 142 12.59 -6.50 16.63
N ILE A 143 11.30 -6.64 16.33
CA ILE A 143 10.66 -7.96 16.15
C ILE A 143 11.27 -8.70 14.95
N VAL A 144 11.49 -8.00 13.83
CA VAL A 144 12.12 -8.56 12.63
C VAL A 144 13.55 -9.02 12.91
N MET A 145 14.33 -8.22 13.66
CA MET A 145 15.68 -8.62 14.07
C MET A 145 15.66 -9.90 14.91
N LEU A 146 14.71 -10.02 15.85
CA LEU A 146 14.52 -11.22 16.66
C LEU A 146 14.12 -12.43 15.81
N GLN A 147 13.20 -12.26 14.85
CA GLN A 147 12.82 -13.33 13.92
C GLN A 147 14.02 -13.83 13.12
N SER A 148 14.80 -12.92 12.53
CA SER A 148 15.97 -13.26 11.73
C SER A 148 17.04 -13.98 12.56
N LEU A 149 17.24 -13.55 13.81
CA LEU A 149 18.17 -14.21 14.73
C LEU A 149 17.72 -15.65 15.04
N ILE A 150 16.47 -15.85 15.44
CA ILE A 150 15.91 -17.19 15.74
C ILE A 150 16.00 -18.10 14.52
N THR A 151 15.64 -17.59 13.34
CA THR A 151 15.70 -18.33 12.08
C THR A 151 17.13 -18.77 11.77
N THR A 152 18.10 -17.86 11.89
CA THR A 152 19.51 -18.17 11.62
C THR A 152 20.03 -19.22 12.59
N MET A 153 19.68 -19.11 13.87
CA MET A 153 20.05 -20.10 14.88
C MET A 153 19.46 -21.49 14.58
N LEU A 154 18.23 -21.56 14.09
CA LEU A 154 17.56 -22.80 13.72
C LEU A 154 18.14 -23.47 12.46
N ILE A 155 18.58 -22.67 11.49
CA ILE A 155 19.22 -23.19 10.27
C ILE A 155 20.62 -23.72 10.58
N VAL A 156 21.38 -23.02 11.42
CA VAL A 156 22.77 -23.37 11.77
C VAL A 156 22.85 -24.53 12.78
N SER A 157 22.00 -24.54 13.81
CA SER A 157 21.93 -25.61 14.82
C SER A 157 21.32 -26.86 14.23
#